data_AF-A0A9E5WE03-F1
#
_entry.id   AF-A0A9E5WE03-F1
#
_cell.length_a   1.000
_cell.length_b   1.000
_cell.length_c   1.000
_cell.angle_alpha   90.00
_cell.angle_beta   90.00
_cell.angle_gamma   90.00
#
_symmetry.space_group_name_H-M   'P 1'
#
loop_
_entity.id
_entity.type
_entity.pdbx_description
1 polymer ?
#
loop_
_entity_poly.entity_id
_entity_poly.type
_entity_poly.pdbx_seq_one_letter_code
_entity_poly.pdbx_strand_id
1 'polypeptide(L)'
;MSQWLLSLVGTPEGHSVSLFLALAAAALHAVFGALQKGRHDPWLTRGAIDASYFVMALPFALFVVPTPEPFMWPILAGAWIIHSVYKLLQASAYVRGAYTVVYPVVRGTGPLVTVLAAGFVFSESFLWLQWLGVLVLTLGIFGLAAYNLRAETVERRVLYSALGLALLTGVMVAVYTTYDAYGIRATADPFTFLAWFFVIDGLTMPAIASFRWRKMATRPKLPPLLLRGVIGGIIAFLSFGSIMLATLIDKVGQAAVLRETSTVFAALIGWLFLKETVGLRRAALMGLIAFGAVLVEFGG
;
A
#
# COMPACT_ATOMS: atom_id res chain seq x y z
N MET A 1 -5.39 11.18 22.39
CA MET A 1 -4.86 10.02 21.64
C MET A 1 -3.47 10.29 21.07
N SER A 2 -3.24 11.44 20.40
CA SER A 2 -1.96 11.79 19.78
C SER A 2 -0.78 11.83 20.76
N GLN A 3 -0.94 12.47 21.92
CA GLN A 3 0.06 12.49 23.00
C GLN A 3 0.46 11.08 23.47
N TRP A 4 -0.51 10.17 23.57
CA TRP A 4 -0.24 8.77 23.95
C TRP A 4 0.54 8.03 22.85
N LEU A 5 0.18 8.20 21.57
CA LEU A 5 0.94 7.61 20.46
C LEU A 5 2.38 8.11 20.42
N LEU A 6 2.59 9.41 20.62
CA LEU A 6 3.93 10.00 20.64
C LEU A 6 4.76 9.53 21.85
N SER A 7 4.12 9.24 22.99
CA SER A 7 4.81 8.66 24.15
C SER A 7 5.34 7.24 23.94
N LEU A 8 4.90 6.54 22.89
CA LEU A 8 5.36 5.20 22.53
C LEU A 8 6.62 5.22 21.66
N VAL A 9 7.01 6.37 21.10
CA VAL A 9 8.16 6.47 20.19
C VAL A 9 9.44 6.05 20.93
N GLY A 10 10.13 5.05 20.38
CA GLY A 10 11.38 4.53 20.96
C GLY A 10 11.22 3.67 22.21
N THR A 11 10.00 3.24 22.58
CA THR A 11 9.77 2.32 23.70
C THR A 11 9.53 0.88 23.21
N PRO A 12 9.83 -0.16 24.03
CA PRO A 12 9.51 -1.55 23.70
C PRO A 12 8.03 -1.80 23.40
N GLU A 13 7.15 -1.12 24.12
CA GLU A 13 5.71 -1.15 23.89
C GLU A 13 5.36 -0.54 22.53
N GLY A 14 6.01 0.57 22.16
CA GLY A 14 5.85 1.20 20.86
C GLY A 14 6.25 0.29 19.69
N HIS A 15 7.37 -0.43 19.82
CA HIS A 15 7.77 -1.44 18.84
C HIS A 15 6.70 -2.51 18.66
N SER A 16 6.14 -3.04 19.75
CA SER A 16 5.07 -4.05 19.70
C SER A 16 3.79 -3.52 19.05
N VAL A 17 3.42 -2.28 19.35
CA VAL A 17 2.26 -1.60 18.74
C VAL A 17 2.49 -1.36 17.25
N SER A 18 3.69 -0.90 16.86
CA SER A 18 4.09 -0.69 15.47
C SER A 18 4.02 -2.00 14.67
N LEU A 19 4.55 -3.10 15.20
CA LEU A 19 4.47 -4.43 14.59
C LEU A 19 3.02 -4.85 14.35
N PHE A 20 2.16 -4.71 15.37
CA PHE A 20 0.73 -5.03 15.24
C PHE A 20 0.06 -4.19 14.14
N LEU A 21 0.31 -2.87 14.14
CA LEU A 21 -0.23 -1.95 13.14
C LEU A 21 0.26 -2.27 11.72
N ALA A 22 1.54 -2.60 11.56
CA ALA A 22 2.12 -2.94 10.26
C ALA A 22 1.56 -4.26 9.71
N LEU A 23 1.38 -5.28 10.56
CA LEU A 23 0.78 -6.56 10.16
C LEU A 23 -0.72 -6.42 9.87
N ALA A 24 -1.46 -5.65 10.68
CA ALA A 24 -2.86 -5.33 10.41
C ALA A 24 -3.00 -4.58 9.08
N ALA A 25 -2.13 -3.59 8.84
CA ALA A 25 -2.06 -2.87 7.58
C ALA A 25 -1.78 -3.81 6.41
N ALA A 26 -0.86 -4.77 6.55
CA ALA A 26 -0.53 -5.75 5.53
C ALA A 26 -1.72 -6.65 5.16
N ALA A 27 -2.44 -7.17 6.16
CA ALA A 27 -3.62 -8.02 5.94
C ALA A 27 -4.76 -7.23 5.27
N LEU A 28 -5.08 -6.04 5.79
CA LEU A 28 -6.10 -5.16 5.21
C LEU A 28 -5.73 -4.72 3.80
N HIS A 29 -4.45 -4.44 3.53
CA HIS A 29 -3.98 -4.06 2.20
C HIS A 29 -4.13 -5.20 1.19
N ALA A 30 -3.93 -6.45 1.59
CA ALA A 30 -4.18 -7.60 0.73
C ALA A 30 -5.66 -7.69 0.31
N VAL A 31 -6.58 -7.44 1.25
CA VAL A 31 -8.02 -7.36 0.96
C VAL A 31 -8.32 -6.18 0.03
N PHE A 32 -7.69 -5.02 0.26
CA PHE A 32 -7.82 -3.84 -0.58
C PHE A 32 -7.43 -4.12 -2.04
N GLY A 33 -6.27 -4.74 -2.25
CA GLY A 33 -5.79 -5.11 -3.59
C GLY A 33 -6.75 -6.07 -4.31
N ALA A 34 -7.26 -7.07 -3.59
CA ALA A 34 -8.24 -8.01 -4.10
C ALA A 34 -9.58 -7.33 -4.48
N LEU A 35 -10.05 -6.37 -3.66
CA LEU A 35 -11.25 -5.59 -3.96
C LEU A 35 -11.08 -4.75 -5.21
N GLN A 36 -9.96 -4.03 -5.34
CA GLN A 36 -9.68 -3.13 -6.46
C GLN A 36 -9.64 -3.88 -7.80
N LYS A 37 -8.98 -5.04 -7.84
CA LYS A 37 -8.82 -5.82 -9.07
C LYS A 37 -10.02 -6.70 -9.41
N GLY A 38 -10.89 -7.01 -8.43
CA GLY A 38 -11.92 -8.04 -8.51
C GLY A 38 -12.94 -7.93 -9.65
N ARG A 39 -14.21 -7.67 -9.35
CA ARG A 39 -15.32 -7.85 -10.32
C ARG A 39 -15.45 -6.71 -11.34
N HIS A 40 -15.04 -5.50 -10.97
CA HIS A 40 -15.25 -4.30 -11.78
C HIS A 40 -13.92 -3.79 -12.34
N ASP A 41 -13.99 -2.91 -13.36
CA ASP A 41 -12.83 -2.22 -13.91
C ASP A 41 -11.99 -1.59 -12.78
N PRO A 42 -10.67 -1.86 -12.69
CA PRO A 42 -9.85 -1.40 -11.57
C PRO A 42 -9.87 0.11 -11.36
N TRP A 43 -10.08 0.89 -12.42
CA TRP A 43 -10.21 2.34 -12.36
C TRP A 43 -11.53 2.77 -11.72
N LEU A 44 -12.65 2.12 -12.08
CA LEU A 44 -13.94 2.40 -11.48
C LEU A 44 -13.97 2.00 -10.01
N THR A 45 -13.42 0.83 -9.66
CA THR A 45 -13.34 0.40 -8.27
C THR A 45 -12.50 1.37 -7.45
N ARG A 46 -11.32 1.76 -7.96
CA ARG A 46 -10.47 2.74 -7.27
C ARG A 46 -11.17 4.09 -7.13
N GLY A 47 -11.85 4.58 -8.16
CA GLY A 47 -12.64 5.80 -8.07
C GLY A 47 -13.79 5.72 -7.06
N ALA A 48 -14.48 4.58 -6.96
CA ALA A 48 -15.54 4.39 -5.97
C ALA A 48 -14.99 4.37 -4.53
N ILE A 49 -13.84 3.71 -4.32
CA ILE A 49 -13.14 3.69 -3.03
C ILE A 49 -12.70 5.10 -2.64
N ASP A 50 -12.05 5.81 -3.56
CA ASP A 50 -11.50 7.14 -3.32
C ASP A 50 -12.60 8.17 -3.04
N ALA A 51 -13.72 8.09 -3.77
CA ALA A 51 -14.90 8.90 -3.47
C ALA A 51 -15.49 8.57 -2.10
N SER A 52 -15.49 7.29 -1.72
CA SER A 52 -16.06 6.86 -0.43
C SER A 52 -15.23 7.37 0.73
N TYR A 53 -13.90 7.18 0.72
CA TYR A 53 -13.08 7.69 1.81
C TYR A 53 -13.00 9.22 1.80
N PHE A 54 -13.13 9.89 0.65
CA PHE A 54 -13.25 11.36 0.58
C PHE A 54 -14.45 11.84 1.40
N VAL A 55 -15.63 11.28 1.12
CA VAL A 55 -16.88 11.64 1.80
C VAL A 55 -16.81 11.32 3.29
N MET A 56 -16.16 10.21 3.65
CA MET A 56 -15.94 9.83 5.05
C MET A 56 -14.93 10.75 5.75
N ALA A 57 -13.85 11.16 5.09
CA ALA A 57 -12.78 11.99 5.67
C ALA A 57 -13.23 13.43 5.90
N LEU A 58 -13.98 13.99 4.95
CA LEU A 58 -14.34 15.41 4.90
C LEU A 58 -14.97 15.94 6.21
N PRO A 59 -15.99 15.30 6.82
CA PRO A 59 -16.54 15.80 8.07
C PRO A 59 -15.54 15.74 9.23
N PHE A 60 -14.67 14.73 9.28
CA PHE A 60 -13.62 14.67 10.31
C PHE A 60 -12.57 15.76 10.10
N ALA A 61 -12.16 15.99 8.84
CA ALA A 61 -11.20 17.04 8.46
C ALA A 61 -11.71 18.45 8.79
N LEU A 62 -13.02 18.70 8.65
CA LEU A 62 -13.63 20.02 8.86
C LEU A 62 -14.05 20.29 10.32
N PHE A 63 -14.47 19.25 11.05
CA PHE A 63 -15.14 19.44 12.35
C PHE A 63 -14.48 18.74 13.54
N VAL A 64 -13.53 17.83 13.32
CA VAL A 64 -12.94 17.01 14.40
C VAL A 64 -11.46 17.33 14.62
N VAL A 65 -10.69 17.49 13.55
CA VAL A 65 -9.25 17.81 13.63
C VAL A 65 -9.00 19.30 13.38
N PRO A 66 -7.90 19.87 13.90
CA PRO A 66 -7.53 21.24 13.57
C PRO A 66 -7.27 21.42 12.07
N THR A 67 -7.39 22.66 11.59
CA THR A 67 -6.96 23.00 10.23
C THR A 67 -5.44 22.87 10.13
N PRO A 68 -4.88 22.32 9.03
CA PRO A 68 -3.45 22.19 8.85
C PRO A 68 -2.78 23.56 8.85
N GLU A 69 -1.62 23.63 9.51
CA GLU A 69 -0.79 24.83 9.48
C GLU A 69 -0.38 25.20 8.04
N PRO A 70 -0.08 26.47 7.74
CA PRO A 70 0.22 26.91 6.37
C PRO A 70 1.29 26.08 5.64
N PHE A 71 2.33 25.62 6.36
CA PHE A 71 3.41 24.82 5.78
C PHE A 71 2.99 23.38 5.41
N MET A 72 1.88 22.88 5.99
CA MET A 72 1.36 21.54 5.72
C MET A 72 0.65 21.45 4.36
N TRP A 73 0.09 22.55 3.85
CA TRP A 73 -0.61 22.54 2.57
C TRP A 73 0.30 22.19 1.38
N PRO A 74 1.52 22.75 1.24
CA PRO A 74 2.50 22.27 0.26
C PRO A 74 2.85 20.78 0.43
N ILE A 75 3.00 20.30 1.68
CA ILE A 75 3.32 18.89 1.96
C ILE A 75 2.18 18.01 1.44
N LEU A 76 0.95 18.31 1.83
CA LEU A 76 -0.28 17.65 1.40
C LEU A 76 -0.43 17.67 -0.14
N ALA A 77 -0.17 18.82 -0.79
CA ALA A 77 -0.21 18.92 -2.24
C ALA A 77 0.84 18.00 -2.91
N GLY A 78 2.05 17.92 -2.36
CA GLY A 78 3.07 16.97 -2.83
C GLY A 78 2.64 15.51 -2.66
N ALA A 79 2.06 15.14 -1.51
CA ALA A 79 1.51 13.81 -1.28
C ALA A 79 0.43 13.48 -2.31
N TRP A 80 -0.50 14.41 -2.57
CA TRP A 80 -1.55 14.26 -3.56
C TRP A 80 -1.01 14.01 -4.98
N ILE A 81 0.03 14.73 -5.40
CA ILE A 81 0.66 14.53 -6.72
C ILE A 81 1.31 13.15 -6.81
N ILE A 82 2.12 12.80 -5.79
CA ILE A 82 2.84 11.51 -5.74
C ILE A 82 1.84 10.35 -5.78
N HIS A 83 0.79 10.39 -4.94
CA HIS A 83 -0.25 9.36 -4.90
C HIS A 83 -1.07 9.31 -6.18
N SER A 84 -1.37 10.45 -6.79
CA SER A 84 -2.04 10.48 -8.09
C SER A 84 -1.24 9.74 -9.16
N VAL A 85 0.06 10.02 -9.28
CA VAL A 85 0.95 9.32 -10.22
C VAL A 85 1.04 7.83 -9.91
N TYR A 86 1.25 7.48 -8.63
CA TYR A 86 1.27 6.08 -8.18
C TYR A 86 0.01 5.31 -8.60
N LYS A 87 -1.18 5.85 -8.31
CA LYS A 87 -2.45 5.19 -8.61
C LYS A 87 -2.69 5.03 -10.11
N LEU A 88 -2.28 6.01 -10.92
CA LEU A 88 -2.34 5.94 -12.38
C LEU A 88 -1.47 4.79 -12.92
N LEU A 89 -0.25 4.68 -12.42
CA LEU A 89 0.68 3.61 -12.80
C LEU A 89 0.16 2.24 -12.35
N GLN A 90 -0.34 2.15 -11.11
CA GLN A 90 -0.89 0.91 -10.56
C GLN A 90 -2.11 0.43 -11.34
N ALA A 91 -3.07 1.33 -11.61
CA ALA A 91 -4.26 0.98 -12.40
C ALA A 91 -3.87 0.57 -13.83
N SER A 92 -2.87 1.21 -14.43
CA SER A 92 -2.33 0.84 -15.74
C SER A 92 -1.68 -0.54 -15.72
N ALA A 93 -0.88 -0.86 -14.69
CA ALA A 93 -0.25 -2.16 -14.52
C ALA A 93 -1.31 -3.27 -14.34
N TYR A 94 -2.33 -3.01 -13.51
CA TYR A 94 -3.44 -3.96 -13.31
C TYR A 94 -4.29 -4.18 -14.55
N VAL A 95 -4.42 -3.23 -15.46
CA VAL A 95 -5.10 -3.48 -16.74
C VAL A 95 -4.27 -4.37 -17.67
N ARG A 96 -2.95 -4.23 -17.66
CA ARG A 96 -2.05 -4.91 -18.61
C ARG A 96 -1.52 -6.27 -18.15
N GLY A 97 -1.55 -6.56 -16.85
CA GLY A 97 -1.03 -7.82 -16.31
C GLY A 97 -1.94 -8.49 -15.31
N ALA A 98 -1.74 -9.79 -15.13
CA ALA A 98 -2.40 -10.56 -14.08
C ALA A 98 -1.96 -10.06 -12.70
N TYR A 99 -2.90 -10.06 -11.75
CA TYR A 99 -2.65 -9.60 -10.38
C TYR A 99 -1.52 -10.39 -9.71
N THR A 100 -1.54 -11.71 -9.86
CA THR A 100 -0.54 -12.64 -9.31
C THR A 100 0.87 -12.44 -9.87
N VAL A 101 1.02 -11.68 -10.95
CA VAL A 101 2.30 -11.32 -11.56
C VAL A 101 2.69 -9.89 -11.19
N VAL A 102 1.81 -8.92 -11.46
CA VAL A 102 2.10 -7.49 -11.25
C VAL A 102 2.24 -7.15 -9.77
N TYR A 103 1.34 -7.68 -8.94
CA TYR A 103 1.29 -7.32 -7.52
C TYR A 103 2.59 -7.69 -6.80
N PRO A 104 3.12 -8.93 -6.89
CA PRO A 104 4.43 -9.23 -6.33
C PRO A 104 5.55 -8.30 -6.81
N VAL A 105 5.60 -7.93 -8.10
CA VAL A 105 6.68 -7.05 -8.62
C VAL A 105 6.62 -5.65 -8.01
N VAL A 106 5.41 -5.06 -7.91
CA VAL A 106 5.21 -3.77 -7.22
C VAL A 106 5.69 -3.86 -5.78
N ARG A 107 5.25 -4.91 -5.09
CA ARG A 107 5.51 -5.15 -3.66
C ARG A 107 7.00 -5.42 -3.37
N GLY A 108 7.66 -6.25 -4.19
CA GLY A 108 9.08 -6.60 -3.99
C GLY A 108 10.05 -5.44 -4.22
N THR A 109 9.68 -4.46 -5.04
CA THR A 109 10.52 -3.27 -5.29
C THR A 109 10.43 -2.26 -4.15
N GLY A 110 9.26 -2.15 -3.50
CA GLY A 110 8.96 -1.14 -2.49
C GLY A 110 9.95 -1.09 -1.33
N PRO A 111 10.17 -2.17 -0.56
CA PRO A 111 11.01 -2.13 0.64
C PRO A 111 12.46 -1.87 0.36
N LEU A 112 13.02 -2.45 -0.70
CA LEU A 112 14.43 -2.25 -1.02
C LEU A 112 14.71 -0.76 -1.23
N VAL A 113 13.85 -0.10 -1.99
CA VAL A 113 13.95 1.34 -2.24
C VAL A 113 13.59 2.14 -0.97
N THR A 114 12.60 1.70 -0.19
CA THR A 114 12.17 2.41 1.03
C THR A 114 13.23 2.37 2.13
N VAL A 115 13.89 1.22 2.35
CA VAL A 115 14.97 1.06 3.34
C VAL A 115 16.16 1.96 2.97
N LEU A 116 16.53 1.99 1.68
CA LEU A 116 17.56 2.91 1.19
C LEU A 116 17.15 4.37 1.41
N ALA A 117 15.93 4.74 0.99
CA ALA A 117 15.42 6.10 1.14
C ALA A 117 15.31 6.51 2.62
N ALA A 118 14.92 5.60 3.52
CA ALA A 118 14.82 5.86 4.94
C ALA A 118 16.20 6.12 5.57
N GLY A 119 17.24 5.41 5.10
CA GLY A 119 18.62 5.71 5.50
C GLY A 119 19.07 7.12 5.11
N PHE A 120 18.70 7.60 3.93
CA PHE A 120 19.05 8.95 3.47
C PHE A 120 18.20 10.05 4.10
N VAL A 121 16.88 9.85 4.22
CA VAL A 121 15.92 10.89 4.62
C VAL A 121 15.74 10.98 6.13
N PHE A 122 15.73 9.83 6.82
CA PHE A 122 15.49 9.75 8.27
C PHE A 122 16.73 9.39 9.07
N SER A 123 17.88 9.22 8.41
CA SER A 123 19.12 8.75 9.04
C SER A 123 18.93 7.40 9.76
N GLU A 124 18.04 6.55 9.24
CA GLU A 124 17.81 5.21 9.80
C GLU A 124 18.99 4.29 9.47
N SER A 125 19.58 3.66 10.49
CA SER A 125 20.62 2.65 10.33
C SER A 125 20.02 1.25 10.42
N PHE A 126 20.39 0.38 9.47
CA PHE A 126 19.98 -1.02 9.42
C PHE A 126 21.15 -1.94 9.75
N LEU A 127 20.93 -2.89 10.66
CA LEU A 127 21.92 -3.92 11.00
C LEU A 127 22.02 -4.95 9.88
N TRP A 128 23.13 -5.70 9.86
CA TRP A 128 23.38 -6.74 8.86
C TRP A 128 22.24 -7.76 8.75
N LEU A 129 21.66 -8.16 9.89
CA LEU A 129 20.54 -9.11 9.92
C LEU A 129 19.29 -8.53 9.24
N GLN A 130 19.05 -7.22 9.37
CA GLN A 130 17.94 -6.54 8.70
C GLN A 130 18.16 -6.46 7.19
N TRP A 131 19.38 -6.17 6.74
CA TRP A 131 19.71 -6.24 5.31
C TRP A 131 19.53 -7.63 4.73
N LEU A 132 19.94 -8.67 5.47
CA LEU A 132 19.69 -10.06 5.08
C LEU A 132 18.19 -10.36 4.99
N GLY A 133 17.40 -9.91 5.96
CA GLY A 133 15.95 -10.05 5.95
C GLY A 133 15.29 -9.37 4.74
N VAL A 134 15.68 -8.13 4.43
CA VAL A 134 15.23 -7.40 3.23
C VAL A 134 15.56 -8.18 1.96
N LEU A 135 16.79 -8.70 1.85
CA LEU A 135 17.22 -9.47 0.68
C LEU A 135 16.41 -10.76 0.52
N VAL A 136 16.26 -11.54 1.60
CA VAL A 136 15.50 -12.80 1.60
C VAL A 136 14.03 -12.55 1.22
N LEU A 137 13.41 -11.53 1.80
CA LEU A 137 12.03 -11.15 1.48
C LEU A 137 11.90 -10.73 0.02
N THR A 138 12.78 -9.86 -0.46
CA THR A 138 12.76 -9.34 -1.83
C THR A 138 12.95 -10.47 -2.85
N LEU A 139 13.91 -11.38 -2.61
CA LEU A 139 14.12 -12.56 -3.43
C LEU A 139 12.93 -13.52 -3.40
N GLY A 140 12.27 -13.70 -2.25
CA GLY A 140 11.05 -14.50 -2.13
C GLY A 140 9.92 -13.93 -3.00
N ILE A 141 9.72 -12.60 -2.97
CA ILE A 141 8.69 -11.92 -3.74
C ILE A 141 8.98 -12.00 -5.25
N PHE A 142 10.20 -11.69 -5.69
CA PHE A 142 10.58 -11.80 -7.09
C PHE A 142 10.60 -13.24 -7.59
N GLY A 143 10.97 -14.21 -6.74
CA GLY A 143 10.86 -15.63 -7.03
C GLY A 143 9.42 -16.07 -7.25
N LEU A 144 8.48 -15.56 -6.43
CA LEU A 144 7.04 -15.78 -6.62
C LEU A 144 6.52 -15.14 -7.90
N ALA A 145 6.95 -13.92 -8.21
CA ALA A 145 6.65 -13.26 -9.48
C ALA A 145 7.14 -14.09 -10.68
N ALA A 146 8.41 -14.51 -10.67
CA ALA A 146 9.03 -15.31 -11.72
C ALA A 146 8.35 -16.67 -11.89
N TYR A 147 7.91 -17.30 -10.80
CA TYR A 147 7.15 -18.54 -10.86
C TYR A 147 5.78 -18.35 -11.51
N ASN A 148 5.05 -17.31 -11.11
CA ASN A 148 3.74 -16.99 -11.69
C ASN A 148 3.84 -16.57 -13.16
N LEU A 149 4.92 -15.88 -13.54
CA LEU A 149 5.23 -15.51 -14.92
C LEU A 149 5.33 -16.72 -15.86
N ARG A 150 5.83 -17.87 -15.38
CA ARG A 150 5.97 -19.09 -16.20
C ARG A 150 4.63 -19.73 -16.55
N ALA A 151 3.61 -19.49 -15.75
CA ALA A 151 2.26 -20.01 -15.99
C ALA A 151 1.39 -19.04 -16.81
N GLU A 152 1.88 -17.83 -17.07
CA GLU A 152 1.12 -16.79 -17.77
C GLU A 152 1.19 -17.00 -19.29
N THR A 153 0.04 -16.86 -19.96
CA THR A 153 -0.10 -17.13 -21.41
C THR A 153 -0.22 -15.85 -22.25
N VAL A 154 -0.13 -14.68 -21.61
CA VAL A 154 -0.23 -13.36 -22.24
C VAL A 154 0.96 -13.09 -23.18
N GLU A 155 0.71 -12.32 -24.23
CA GLU A 155 1.73 -11.84 -25.16
C GLU A 155 2.91 -11.17 -24.44
N ARG A 156 4.14 -11.58 -24.78
CA ARG A 156 5.37 -11.11 -24.11
C ARG A 156 5.51 -9.58 -24.09
N ARG A 157 5.09 -8.89 -25.14
CA ARG A 157 5.17 -7.43 -25.23
C ARG A 157 4.27 -6.75 -24.20
N VAL A 158 3.04 -7.24 -24.03
CA VAL A 158 2.09 -6.74 -23.03
C VAL A 158 2.62 -7.02 -21.63
N LEU A 159 3.21 -8.20 -21.43
CA LEU A 159 3.84 -8.61 -20.18
C LEU A 159 5.01 -7.71 -19.78
N TYR A 160 5.95 -7.43 -20.68
CA TYR A 160 7.08 -6.53 -20.39
C TYR A 160 6.61 -5.11 -20.06
N SER A 161 5.59 -4.62 -20.76
CA SER A 161 4.99 -3.32 -20.43
C SER A 161 4.35 -3.32 -19.03
N ALA A 162 3.64 -4.40 -18.67
CA ALA A 162 3.04 -4.53 -17.35
C ALA A 162 4.11 -4.59 -16.24
N LEU A 163 5.21 -5.30 -16.46
CA LEU A 163 6.34 -5.40 -15.53
C LEU A 163 7.08 -4.06 -15.37
N GLY A 164 7.32 -3.33 -16.46
CA GLY A 164 7.92 -2.00 -16.38
C GLY A 164 7.06 -1.02 -15.57
N LEU A 165 5.74 -1.05 -15.78
CA LEU A 165 4.80 -0.27 -14.96
C LEU A 165 4.78 -0.74 -13.51
N ALA A 166 4.89 -2.05 -13.26
CA ALA A 166 4.94 -2.61 -11.90
C ALA A 166 6.18 -2.15 -11.13
N LEU A 167 7.35 -2.18 -11.77
CA LEU A 167 8.61 -1.68 -11.20
C LEU A 167 8.52 -0.19 -10.87
N LEU A 168 8.05 0.63 -11.82
CA LEU A 168 7.88 2.07 -11.60
C LEU A 168 6.86 2.35 -10.49
N THR A 169 5.78 1.57 -10.43
CA THR A 169 4.80 1.64 -9.34
C THR A 169 5.46 1.30 -8.00
N GLY A 170 6.33 0.29 -7.94
CA GLY A 170 7.07 -0.07 -6.73
C GLY A 170 8.06 1.00 -6.27
N VAL A 171 8.72 1.70 -7.20
CA VAL A 171 9.52 2.90 -6.87
C VAL A 171 8.64 4.00 -6.31
N MET A 172 7.50 4.29 -6.95
CA MET A 172 6.53 5.26 -6.44
C MET A 172 5.97 4.87 -5.07
N VAL A 173 5.88 3.56 -4.77
CA VAL A 173 5.51 3.06 -3.44
C VAL A 173 6.51 3.50 -2.39
N ALA A 174 7.80 3.39 -2.67
CA ALA A 174 8.83 3.88 -1.76
C ALA A 174 8.80 5.41 -1.63
N VAL A 175 8.66 6.12 -2.76
CA VAL A 175 8.59 7.59 -2.76
C VAL A 175 7.43 8.08 -1.88
N TYR A 176 6.20 7.57 -2.08
CA TYR A 176 5.09 8.01 -1.23
C TYR A 176 5.28 7.54 0.21
N THR A 177 5.81 6.33 0.45
CA THR A 177 5.96 5.82 1.83
C THR A 177 6.93 6.71 2.62
N THR A 178 8.05 7.11 2.01
CA THR A 178 9.01 8.03 2.62
C THR A 178 8.43 9.44 2.76
N TYR A 179 7.77 9.95 1.73
CA TYR A 179 7.19 11.30 1.76
C TYR A 179 6.05 11.44 2.78
N ASP A 180 5.18 10.45 2.88
CA ASP A 180 4.07 10.43 3.82
C ASP A 180 4.58 10.27 5.27
N ALA A 181 5.60 9.45 5.49
CA ALA A 181 6.25 9.34 6.80
C ALA A 181 6.88 10.67 7.24
N TYR A 182 7.45 11.44 6.30
CA TYR A 182 7.89 12.81 6.56
C TYR A 182 6.69 13.72 6.92
N GLY A 183 5.61 13.68 6.13
CA GLY A 183 4.44 14.53 6.35
C GLY A 183 3.72 14.28 7.68
N ILE A 184 3.54 13.02 8.07
CA ILE A 184 2.88 12.69 9.34
C ILE A 184 3.75 13.07 10.55
N ARG A 185 5.07 12.93 10.45
CA ARG A 185 6.03 13.31 11.51
C ARG A 185 6.19 14.83 11.63
N ALA A 186 5.95 15.58 10.55
CA ALA A 186 6.01 17.05 10.55
C ALA A 186 4.77 17.71 11.18
N THR A 187 3.68 16.97 11.39
CA THR A 187 2.43 17.52 11.94
C THR A 187 2.37 17.33 13.46
N ALA A 188 1.92 18.35 14.19
CA ALA A 188 1.74 18.25 15.64
C ALA A 188 0.71 17.18 16.05
N ASP A 189 -0.37 17.05 15.28
CA ASP A 189 -1.37 15.99 15.43
C ASP A 189 -1.40 15.08 14.18
N PRO A 190 -0.96 13.82 14.27
CA PRO A 190 -0.90 12.90 13.12
C PRO A 190 -2.28 12.61 12.51
N PHE A 191 -3.35 12.71 13.29
CA PHE A 191 -4.71 12.52 12.79
C PHE A 191 -5.16 13.67 11.88
N THR A 192 -4.62 14.87 12.09
CA THR A 192 -4.83 16.01 11.19
C THR A 192 -4.25 15.72 9.81
N PHE A 193 -3.01 15.23 9.74
CA PHE A 193 -2.40 14.84 8.47
C PHE A 193 -3.22 13.74 7.78
N LEU A 194 -3.60 12.69 8.49
CA LEU A 194 -4.38 11.58 7.94
C LEU A 194 -5.74 12.03 7.39
N ALA A 195 -6.51 12.81 8.15
CA ALA A 195 -7.83 13.27 7.73
C ALA A 195 -7.75 14.10 6.45
N TRP A 196 -6.85 15.09 6.41
CA TRP A 196 -6.67 15.95 5.25
C TRP A 196 -6.04 15.22 4.06
N PHE A 197 -5.14 14.26 4.31
CA PHE A 197 -4.60 13.37 3.28
C PHE A 197 -5.73 12.62 2.56
N PHE A 198 -6.66 11.99 3.28
CA PHE A 198 -7.76 11.26 2.64
C PHE A 198 -8.74 12.20 1.91
N VAL A 199 -8.87 13.46 2.34
CA VAL A 199 -9.65 14.45 1.58
C VAL A 199 -8.98 14.77 0.24
N ILE A 200 -7.71 15.16 0.23
CA ILE A 200 -7.06 15.57 -1.03
C ILE A 200 -6.80 14.37 -1.95
N ASP A 201 -6.36 13.23 -1.39
CA ASP A 201 -6.05 12.02 -2.13
C ASP A 201 -7.30 11.41 -2.79
N GLY A 202 -8.48 11.71 -2.23
CA GLY A 202 -9.78 11.26 -2.71
C GLY A 202 -10.30 12.00 -3.93
N LEU A 203 -9.62 13.06 -4.40
CA LEU A 203 -10.12 13.90 -5.49
C LEU A 203 -9.86 13.32 -6.89
N THR A 204 -8.70 12.70 -7.10
CA THR A 204 -8.21 12.38 -8.46
C THR A 204 -8.95 11.22 -9.11
N MET A 205 -9.04 10.08 -8.42
CA MET A 205 -9.60 8.86 -9.03
C MET A 205 -11.10 8.94 -9.30
N PRO A 206 -11.95 9.58 -8.47
CA PRO A 206 -13.36 9.77 -8.80
C PRO A 206 -13.56 10.57 -10.07
N ALA A 207 -12.77 11.63 -10.29
CA ALA A 207 -12.81 12.41 -11.52
C ALA A 207 -12.49 11.53 -12.73
N ILE A 208 -11.38 10.78 -12.68
CA ILE A 208 -10.97 9.86 -13.75
C ILE A 208 -12.02 8.77 -13.99
N ALA A 209 -12.54 8.16 -12.93
CA ALA A 209 -13.56 7.13 -13.00
C ALA A 209 -14.84 7.67 -13.64
N SER A 210 -15.24 8.91 -13.32
CA SER A 210 -16.41 9.56 -13.94
C SER A 210 -16.22 9.79 -15.45
N PHE A 211 -15.03 10.21 -15.88
CA PHE A 211 -14.72 10.36 -17.31
C PHE A 211 -14.73 9.02 -18.04
N ARG A 212 -14.17 7.97 -17.43
CA ARG A 212 -14.19 6.61 -17.99
C ARG A 212 -15.61 6.06 -18.07
N TRP A 213 -16.40 6.22 -17.01
CA TRP A 213 -17.80 5.80 -16.95
C TRP A 213 -18.64 6.41 -18.07
N ARG A 214 -18.46 7.71 -18.33
CA ARG A 214 -19.16 8.42 -19.42
C ARG A 214 -18.85 7.85 -20.80
N LYS A 215 -17.62 7.37 -21.01
CA LYS A 215 -17.15 6.79 -22.28
C LYS A 215 -17.46 5.29 -22.45
N MET A 216 -17.99 4.62 -21.42
CA MET A 216 -18.31 3.18 -21.50
C MET A 216 -19.61 2.94 -22.26
N ALA A 217 -19.56 2.02 -23.23
CA ALA A 217 -20.74 1.53 -23.95
C ALA A 217 -21.69 0.75 -23.03
N THR A 218 -21.13 -0.08 -22.14
CA THR A 218 -21.88 -0.84 -21.13
C THR A 218 -21.38 -0.48 -19.74
N ARG A 219 -22.26 0.11 -18.93
CA ARG A 219 -21.93 0.56 -17.57
C ARG A 219 -22.27 -0.54 -16.57
N PRO A 220 -21.40 -0.81 -15.58
CA PRO A 220 -21.75 -1.75 -14.52
C PRO A 220 -22.90 -1.19 -13.66
N LYS A 221 -23.58 -2.04 -12.89
CA LYS A 221 -24.59 -1.57 -11.94
C LYS A 221 -23.92 -0.73 -10.84
N LEU A 222 -24.46 0.46 -10.56
CA LEU A 222 -23.92 1.36 -9.55
C LEU A 222 -23.96 0.80 -8.12
N PRO A 223 -25.05 0.21 -7.61
CA PRO A 223 -25.12 -0.16 -6.19
C PRO A 223 -24.04 -1.16 -5.74
N PRO A 224 -23.74 -2.25 -6.48
CA PRO A 224 -22.64 -3.15 -6.11
C PRO A 224 -21.26 -2.49 -6.16
N LEU A 225 -21.05 -1.54 -7.09
CA LEU A 225 -19.80 -0.78 -7.20
C LEU A 225 -19.63 0.18 -6.01
N LEU A 226 -20.70 0.89 -5.64
CA LEU A 226 -20.69 1.81 -4.50
C LEU A 226 -20.51 1.08 -3.17
N LEU A 227 -21.18 -0.06 -2.97
CA LEU A 227 -20.98 -0.89 -1.78
C LEU A 227 -19.53 -1.35 -1.65
N ARG A 228 -18.91 -1.79 -2.76
CA ARG A 228 -17.48 -2.11 -2.80
C ARG A 228 -16.62 -0.88 -2.52
N GLY A 229 -17.03 0.29 -3.00
CA GLY A 229 -16.38 1.57 -2.71
C GLY A 229 -16.36 1.87 -1.22
N VAL A 230 -17.51 1.75 -0.54
CA VAL A 230 -17.64 1.97 0.91
C VAL A 230 -16.78 0.99 1.70
N ILE A 231 -16.89 -0.31 1.41
CA ILE A 231 -16.07 -1.34 2.07
C ILE A 231 -14.58 -1.09 1.84
N GLY A 232 -14.19 -0.81 0.59
CA GLY A 232 -12.80 -0.52 0.26
C GLY A 232 -12.30 0.80 0.86
N GLY A 233 -13.17 1.80 1.05
CA GLY A 233 -12.85 3.06 1.73
C GLY A 233 -12.55 2.85 3.21
N ILE A 234 -13.37 2.07 3.91
CA ILE A 234 -13.12 1.69 5.32
C ILE A 234 -11.79 0.92 5.42
N ILE A 235 -11.58 -0.07 4.54
CA ILE A 235 -10.33 -0.83 4.51
C ILE A 235 -9.14 0.06 4.20
N ALA A 236 -9.29 1.07 3.33
CA ALA A 236 -8.23 2.03 3.03
C ALA A 236 -7.84 2.84 4.26
N PHE A 237 -8.81 3.37 5.00
CA PHE A 237 -8.54 4.07 6.27
C PHE A 237 -7.81 3.20 7.27
N LEU A 238 -8.30 1.99 7.51
CA LEU A 238 -7.71 1.10 8.48
C LEU A 238 -6.31 0.65 8.02
N SER A 239 -6.15 0.27 6.76
CA SER A 239 -4.87 -0.18 6.23
C SER A 239 -3.82 0.93 6.21
N PHE A 240 -4.14 2.04 5.54
CA PHE A 240 -3.18 3.13 5.36
C PHE A 240 -2.99 3.94 6.66
N GLY A 241 -4.04 4.14 7.45
CA GLY A 241 -3.93 4.74 8.78
C GLY A 241 -3.05 3.92 9.72
N SER A 242 -3.22 2.59 9.76
CA SER A 242 -2.36 1.73 10.60
C SER A 242 -0.89 1.78 10.19
N ILE A 243 -0.55 1.70 8.90
CA ILE A 243 0.86 1.79 8.49
C ILE A 243 1.44 3.18 8.77
N MET A 244 0.67 4.25 8.57
CA MET A 244 1.12 5.60 8.88
C MET A 244 1.43 5.79 10.35
N LEU A 245 0.60 5.25 11.23
CA LEU A 245 0.87 5.23 12.67
C LEU A 245 2.07 4.34 13.02
N ALA A 246 2.27 3.20 12.35
CA ALA A 246 3.48 2.38 12.53
C ALA A 246 4.76 3.16 12.17
N THR A 247 4.75 3.87 11.02
CA THR A 247 5.88 4.72 10.60
C THR A 247 6.07 5.96 11.45
N LEU A 248 5.06 6.37 12.21
CA LEU A 248 5.17 7.47 13.17
C LEU A 248 5.88 7.00 14.45
N ILE A 249 5.55 5.80 14.93
CA ILE A 249 6.03 5.26 16.22
C ILE A 249 7.41 4.62 16.07
N ASP A 250 7.70 4.03 14.91
CA ASP A 250 8.91 3.23 14.68
C ASP A 250 9.56 3.52 13.32
N LYS A 251 10.65 2.80 13.01
CA LYS A 251 11.44 2.94 11.79
C LYS A 251 10.59 2.70 10.54
N VAL A 252 10.68 3.65 9.60
CA VAL A 252 9.94 3.63 8.33
C VAL A 252 10.31 2.41 7.51
N GLY A 253 11.60 2.05 7.45
CA GLY A 253 12.02 0.90 6.66
C GLY A 253 11.55 -0.44 7.23
N GLN A 254 11.52 -0.62 8.56
CA GLN A 254 10.98 -1.84 9.19
C GLN A 254 9.48 -1.99 8.90
N ALA A 255 8.70 -0.92 9.14
CA ALA A 255 7.26 -0.92 8.85
C ALA A 255 6.97 -1.20 7.36
N ALA A 256 7.77 -0.66 6.45
CA ALA A 256 7.65 -0.90 5.02
C ALA A 256 7.91 -2.38 4.66
N VAL A 257 8.93 -3.02 5.25
CA VAL A 257 9.20 -4.45 5.06
C VAL A 257 8.06 -5.31 5.59
N LEU A 258 7.60 -5.06 6.82
CA LEU A 258 6.48 -5.79 7.42
C LEU A 258 5.21 -5.70 6.59
N ARG A 259 4.96 -4.54 5.96
CA ARG A 259 3.81 -4.35 5.06
C ARG A 259 3.82 -5.31 3.87
N GLU A 260 4.99 -5.78 3.42
CA GLU A 260 5.10 -6.71 2.28
C GLU A 260 4.67 -8.13 2.56
N THR A 261 4.49 -8.49 3.83
CA THR A 261 3.79 -9.72 4.21
C THR A 261 2.35 -9.76 3.65
N SER A 262 1.81 -8.62 3.19
CA SER A 262 0.57 -8.54 2.40
C SER A 262 0.56 -9.45 1.17
N THR A 263 1.72 -9.77 0.59
CA THR A 263 1.83 -10.74 -0.51
C THR A 263 1.49 -12.16 -0.08
N VAL A 264 1.87 -12.55 1.14
CA VAL A 264 1.50 -13.82 1.77
C VAL A 264 0.00 -13.83 2.06
N PHE A 265 -0.55 -12.77 2.65
CA PHE A 265 -1.99 -12.64 2.89
C PHE A 265 -2.80 -12.67 1.58
N ALA A 266 -2.33 -12.01 0.52
CA ALA A 266 -3.01 -12.01 -0.78
C ALA A 266 -3.05 -13.42 -1.38
N ALA A 267 -1.96 -14.18 -1.27
CA ALA A 267 -1.92 -15.56 -1.71
C ALA A 267 -2.83 -16.49 -0.87
N LEU A 268 -2.89 -16.28 0.45
CA LEU A 268 -3.82 -16.99 1.34
C LEU A 268 -5.29 -16.69 1.00
N ILE A 269 -5.62 -15.44 0.70
CA ILE A 269 -6.96 -15.03 0.24
C ILE A 269 -7.29 -15.72 -1.09
N GLY A 270 -6.34 -15.76 -2.03
CA GLY A 270 -6.50 -16.47 -3.31
C GLY A 270 -6.76 -17.96 -3.12
N TRP A 271 -6.01 -18.61 -2.23
CA TRP A 271 -6.22 -20.03 -1.90
C TRP A 271 -7.59 -20.28 -1.26
N LEU A 272 -7.96 -19.50 -0.23
CA LEU A 272 -9.16 -19.74 0.56
C LEU A 272 -10.44 -19.41 -0.19
N PHE A 273 -10.48 -18.27 -0.90
CA PHE A 273 -11.70 -17.76 -1.54
C PHE A 273 -11.78 -18.13 -3.03
N LEU A 274 -10.65 -18.24 -3.74
CA LEU A 274 -10.63 -18.58 -5.17
C LEU A 274 -10.34 -20.07 -5.41
N LYS A 275 -10.10 -20.85 -4.35
CA LYS A 275 -9.76 -22.30 -4.41
C LYS A 275 -8.55 -22.59 -5.29
N GLU A 276 -7.64 -21.63 -5.45
CA GLU A 276 -6.41 -21.83 -6.22
C GLU A 276 -5.48 -22.78 -5.48
N THR A 277 -5.04 -23.87 -6.12
CA THR A 277 -4.12 -24.81 -5.48
C THR A 277 -2.76 -24.15 -5.23
N VAL A 278 -2.39 -24.02 -3.95
CA VAL A 278 -1.05 -23.57 -3.56
C VAL A 278 -0.11 -24.76 -3.65
N GLY A 279 0.60 -24.88 -4.78
CA GLY A 279 1.67 -25.87 -4.91
C GLY A 279 2.80 -25.63 -3.91
N LEU A 280 3.53 -26.69 -3.55
CA LEU A 280 4.63 -26.66 -2.56
C LEU A 280 5.66 -25.54 -2.81
N ARG A 281 5.94 -25.23 -4.08
CA ARG A 281 6.86 -24.15 -4.48
C ARG A 281 6.34 -22.77 -4.10
N ARG A 282 5.04 -22.50 -4.28
CA ARG A 282 4.43 -21.22 -3.87
C ARG A 282 4.45 -21.09 -2.35
N ALA A 283 4.16 -22.17 -1.63
CA ALA A 283 4.23 -22.20 -0.17
C ALA A 283 5.65 -21.91 0.35
N ALA A 284 6.67 -22.54 -0.26
CA ALA A 284 8.07 -22.29 0.10
C ALA A 284 8.48 -20.82 -0.14
N LEU A 285 8.07 -20.22 -1.26
CA LEU A 285 8.33 -18.82 -1.56
C LEU A 285 7.61 -17.87 -0.59
N MET A 286 6.36 -18.16 -0.24
CA MET A 286 5.64 -17.43 0.81
C MET A 286 6.33 -17.55 2.18
N GLY A 287 6.85 -18.74 2.49
CA GLY A 287 7.66 -18.98 3.68
C GLY A 287 8.92 -18.12 3.71
N LEU A 288 9.63 -17.97 2.59
CA LEU A 288 10.79 -17.07 2.48
C LEU A 288 10.41 -15.60 2.70
N ILE A 289 9.27 -15.17 2.17
CA ILE A 289 8.78 -13.79 2.38
C ILE A 289 8.50 -13.55 3.86
N ALA A 290 7.76 -14.44 4.51
CA ALA A 290 7.45 -14.34 5.94
C ALA A 290 8.74 -14.40 6.79
N PHE A 291 9.66 -15.30 6.47
CA PHE A 291 10.93 -15.44 7.17
C PHE A 291 11.81 -14.19 7.03
N GLY A 292 11.89 -13.59 5.84
CA GLY A 292 12.60 -12.33 5.64
C GLY A 292 12.02 -11.18 6.47
N ALA A 293 10.69 -11.08 6.59
CA ALA A 293 10.05 -10.10 7.46
C ALA A 293 10.41 -10.32 8.94
N VAL A 294 10.42 -11.57 9.41
CA VAL A 294 10.85 -11.93 10.77
C VAL A 294 12.32 -11.53 10.99
N LEU A 295 13.22 -11.78 10.04
CA LEU A 295 14.63 -11.39 10.18
C LEU A 295 14.81 -9.87 10.31
N VAL A 296 14.01 -9.07 9.62
CA VAL A 296 14.07 -7.60 9.73
C VAL A 296 13.59 -7.11 11.09
N GLU A 297 12.53 -7.74 11.61
CA GLU A 297 11.95 -7.41 12.90
C GLU A 297 12.90 -7.76 14.06
N PHE A 298 13.39 -9.00 14.10
CA PHE A 298 14.28 -9.47 15.18
C PHE A 298 15.72 -8.94 15.07
N GLY A 299 16.05 -8.31 13.94
CA GLY A 299 17.39 -7.81 13.67
C GLY A 299 17.64 -6.37 14.06
N GLY A 300 16.66 -5.64 14.61
CA GLY A 300 16.80 -4.22 14.98
C GLY A 300 16.12 -3.89 16.29
#